data_AF-A0A7J7JRD2-F1
#
_entry.id   AF-A0A7J7JRD2-F1
#
_cell.length_a   1.000
_cell.length_b   1.000
_cell.length_c   1.000
_cell.angle_alpha   90.00
_cell.angle_beta   90.00
_cell.angle_gamma   90.00
#
_symmetry.space_group_name_H-M   'P 1'
#
loop_
_entity.id
_entity.type
_entity.pdbx_description
1 polymer ?
#
loop_
_entity_poly.entity_id
_entity_poly.type
_entity_poly.pdbx_seq_one_letter_code
_entity_poly.pdbx_strand_id
1 'polypeptide(L)'
;MLWVQTSFYLFGLLTLAVGIGATLLVYCFYKEYFALLQDGLSLSLNSKSRCACTWIAYKNYLLYSIHLLLYGLLRICQLISLRIAGIQSHLDRCKVGEEYETSAQLLKVWSRSKPTFFTILYQRHFLSTHVKFVHPEYSLQKHITLMTVTDKEAIFCVPSSKVDILNVKKWPFLFHAQHKTAEYILVMPIQSLIKLASVLGDPTAKVIWIHHTGRCGSTAMAQVCNALPNVLTISEPLNVFSLDQYFKYKHLRNGSLDWEPTEEYLKIYQSTVRVMLSKSYLKSAEIIVVKAAPANSMVDLNLIVELFPKFYQCFDIQRSSTSFIASSMILSRFFPNVKPHATLQNCCNDKKHVEWLLGKSSVHNHTEFIAFVISWCEMCSHYMKLCESLTHPNVPAFKYEHWQSNPDKYLETFFKLVDLELTDERLQIVKDVLNEDSQKNSMFSREKVKQRGVEIPKDMIHVANSYSKFYHLPKWGESFTLPNTVTSP
;
A
#
# COMPACT_ATOMS: atom_id res chain seq x y z
N MET A 1 35.44 -21.73 29.36
CA MET A 1 34.72 -23.02 29.17
C MET A 1 33.34 -23.00 29.83
N LEU A 2 33.19 -22.58 31.09
CA LEU A 2 31.88 -22.45 31.77
C LEU A 2 30.87 -21.59 30.99
N TRP A 3 31.27 -20.41 30.51
CA TRP A 3 30.43 -19.50 29.72
C TRP A 3 29.84 -20.13 28.44
N VAL A 4 30.58 -21.03 27.80
CA VAL A 4 30.13 -21.70 26.57
C VAL A 4 29.05 -22.73 26.92
N GLN A 5 29.23 -23.52 27.97
CA GLN A 5 28.22 -24.48 28.43
C GLN A 5 26.93 -23.79 28.90
N THR A 6 27.04 -22.70 29.68
CA THR A 6 25.85 -21.96 30.12
C THR A 6 25.08 -21.36 28.94
N SER A 7 25.80 -20.90 27.90
CA SER A 7 25.19 -20.36 26.67
C SER A 7 24.44 -21.43 25.87
N PHE A 8 24.94 -22.67 25.80
CA PHE A 8 24.25 -23.77 25.13
C PHE A 8 22.99 -24.21 25.87
N TYR A 9 23.01 -24.28 27.20
CA TYR A 9 21.82 -24.61 28.00
C TYR A 9 20.74 -23.51 27.90
N LEU A 10 21.13 -22.24 27.95
CA LEU A 10 20.22 -21.13 27.71
C LEU A 10 19.66 -21.15 26.29
N PHE A 11 20.46 -21.50 25.29
CA PHE A 11 19.99 -21.63 23.91
C PHE A 11 18.98 -22.77 23.75
N GLY A 12 19.22 -23.92 24.38
CA GLY A 12 18.29 -25.06 24.39
C GLY A 12 16.95 -24.70 25.05
N LEU A 13 16.99 -24.06 26.22
CA LEU A 13 15.78 -23.59 26.93
C LEU A 13 15.04 -22.51 26.15
N LEU A 14 15.76 -21.58 25.52
CA LEU A 14 15.16 -20.54 24.68
C LEU A 14 14.51 -21.14 23.43
N THR A 15 15.14 -22.14 22.80
CA THR A 15 14.58 -22.84 21.63
C THR A 15 13.32 -23.61 22.01
N LEU A 16 13.33 -24.28 23.18
CA LEU A 16 12.17 -24.99 23.70
C LEU A 16 11.05 -24.02 24.08
N ALA A 17 11.36 -22.91 24.76
CA ALA A 17 10.39 -21.87 25.12
C ALA A 17 9.80 -21.17 23.89
N VAL A 18 10.59 -20.95 22.84
CA VAL A 18 10.14 -20.41 21.55
C VAL A 18 9.26 -21.44 20.82
N GLY A 19 9.61 -22.73 20.87
CA GLY A 19 8.80 -23.82 20.32
C GLY A 19 7.45 -23.95 21.03
N ILE A 20 7.44 -23.96 22.36
CA ILE A 20 6.23 -24.01 23.18
C ILE A 20 5.41 -22.73 23.00
N GLY A 21 6.04 -21.57 23.04
CA GLY A 21 5.40 -20.27 22.85
C GLY A 21 4.77 -20.13 21.46
N ALA A 22 5.44 -20.58 20.40
CA ALA A 22 4.88 -20.59 19.05
C ALA A 22 3.74 -21.60 18.91
N THR A 23 3.84 -22.77 19.55
CA THR A 23 2.76 -23.76 19.56
C THR A 23 1.53 -23.23 20.31
N LEU A 24 1.73 -22.57 21.46
CA LEU A 24 0.67 -21.92 22.22
C LEU A 24 0.09 -20.69 21.50
N LEU A 25 0.92 -19.91 20.80
CA LEU A 25 0.45 -18.80 19.96
C LEU A 25 -0.39 -19.33 18.81
N VAL A 26 0.07 -20.36 18.11
CA VAL A 26 -0.70 -21.03 17.06
C VAL A 26 -2.00 -21.56 17.64
N TYR A 27 -1.98 -22.19 18.82
CA TYR A 27 -3.16 -22.74 19.49
C TYR A 27 -4.16 -21.68 20.00
N CYS A 28 -3.70 -20.58 20.60
CA CYS A 28 -4.56 -19.49 21.05
C CYS A 28 -5.17 -18.75 19.86
N PHE A 29 -4.37 -18.49 18.81
CA PHE A 29 -4.88 -17.98 17.54
C PHE A 29 -5.88 -18.96 16.93
N TYR A 30 -5.63 -20.28 17.03
CA TYR A 30 -6.54 -21.32 16.58
C TYR A 30 -7.88 -21.25 17.33
N LYS A 31 -7.86 -21.15 18.66
CA LYS A 31 -9.06 -21.15 19.52
C LYS A 31 -9.94 -19.92 19.27
N GLU A 32 -9.36 -18.72 19.21
CA GLU A 32 -10.12 -17.50 18.90
C GLU A 32 -10.59 -17.47 17.44
N TYR A 33 -9.76 -17.94 16.50
CA TYR A 33 -10.14 -18.01 15.09
C TYR A 33 -11.26 -19.03 14.84
N PHE A 34 -11.27 -20.15 15.56
CA PHE A 34 -12.35 -21.15 15.49
C PHE A 34 -13.65 -20.65 16.13
N ALA A 35 -13.56 -19.96 17.27
CA ALA A 35 -14.73 -19.34 17.90
C ALA A 35 -15.36 -18.27 16.99
N LEU A 36 -14.53 -17.40 16.39
CA LEU A 36 -14.99 -16.39 15.42
C LEU A 36 -15.52 -16.99 14.12
N LEU A 37 -15.01 -18.15 13.70
CA LEU A 37 -15.57 -18.89 12.58
C LEU A 37 -16.96 -19.44 12.95
N GLN A 38 -17.13 -20.08 14.10
CA GLN A 38 -18.42 -20.64 14.52
C GLN A 38 -19.54 -19.58 14.58
N ASP A 39 -19.25 -18.36 15.05
CA ASP A 39 -20.26 -17.30 15.17
C ASP A 39 -20.56 -16.55 13.85
N GLY A 40 -19.66 -16.60 12.87
CA GLY A 40 -19.81 -15.90 11.57
C GLY A 40 -20.26 -16.78 10.38
N LEU A 41 -20.48 -18.09 10.59
CA LEU A 41 -20.54 -19.10 9.52
C LEU A 41 -21.92 -19.36 8.87
N SER A 42 -22.94 -18.53 9.13
CA SER A 42 -24.30 -18.69 8.55
C SER A 42 -24.47 -18.21 7.09
N LEU A 43 -23.39 -17.90 6.36
CA LEU A 43 -23.44 -17.22 5.05
C LEU A 43 -23.53 -18.14 3.81
N SER A 44 -24.22 -17.70 2.74
CA SER A 44 -24.74 -18.45 1.57
C SER A 44 -23.79 -18.90 0.44
N LEU A 45 -22.48 -19.05 0.67
CA LEU A 45 -21.61 -19.65 -0.37
C LEU A 45 -21.88 -21.15 -0.51
N ASN A 46 -21.77 -21.76 -1.69
CA ASN A 46 -21.85 -23.22 -1.79
C ASN A 46 -20.75 -23.86 -0.90
N SER A 47 -21.09 -24.85 -0.08
CA SER A 47 -20.25 -25.32 1.05
C SER A 47 -18.81 -25.67 0.64
N LYS A 48 -18.64 -26.20 -0.57
CA LYS A 48 -17.32 -26.58 -1.14
C LYS A 48 -16.38 -25.38 -1.38
N SER A 49 -16.88 -24.26 -1.90
CA SER A 49 -16.04 -23.08 -2.17
C SER A 49 -15.59 -22.39 -0.89
N ARG A 50 -16.39 -22.48 0.19
CA ARG A 50 -16.02 -21.95 1.53
C ARG A 50 -14.83 -22.69 2.10
N CYS A 51 -14.89 -24.02 2.15
CA CYS A 51 -13.81 -24.84 2.70
C CYS A 51 -12.47 -24.57 2.00
N ALA A 52 -12.48 -24.38 0.67
CA ALA A 52 -11.26 -24.10 -0.08
C ALA A 52 -10.62 -22.74 0.27
N CYS A 53 -11.42 -21.66 0.33
CA CYS A 53 -10.92 -20.33 0.69
C CYS A 53 -10.37 -20.27 2.12
N THR A 54 -11.11 -20.83 3.09
CA THR A 54 -10.67 -20.89 4.49
C THR A 54 -9.41 -21.75 4.65
N TRP A 55 -9.29 -22.84 3.89
CA TRP A 55 -8.09 -23.67 3.90
C TRP A 55 -6.87 -22.95 3.33
N ILE A 56 -7.02 -22.21 2.21
CA ILE A 56 -5.94 -21.39 1.65
C ILE A 56 -5.51 -20.32 2.65
N ALA A 57 -6.47 -19.69 3.32
CA ALA A 57 -6.21 -18.73 4.38
C ALA A 57 -5.36 -19.33 5.49
N TYR A 58 -5.85 -20.44 6.05
CA TYR A 58 -5.22 -21.17 7.12
C TYR A 58 -3.79 -21.57 6.75
N LYS A 59 -3.60 -22.16 5.57
CA LYS A 59 -2.29 -22.54 5.05
C LYS A 59 -1.33 -21.34 5.00
N ASN A 60 -1.79 -20.19 4.50
CA ASN A 60 -0.95 -18.99 4.42
C ASN A 60 -0.55 -18.46 5.80
N TYR A 61 -1.49 -18.42 6.76
CA TYR A 61 -1.18 -18.01 8.13
C TYR A 61 -0.25 -18.99 8.84
N LEU A 62 -0.45 -20.30 8.68
CA LEU A 62 0.43 -21.31 9.26
C LEU A 62 1.86 -21.19 8.70
N LEU A 63 2.01 -21.07 7.39
CA LEU A 63 3.31 -20.84 6.75
C LEU A 63 3.96 -19.54 7.20
N TYR A 64 3.17 -18.48 7.38
CA TYR A 64 3.66 -17.22 7.90
C TYR A 64 4.10 -17.32 9.37
N SER A 65 3.38 -18.05 10.22
CA SER A 65 3.77 -18.32 11.60
C SER A 65 5.08 -19.10 11.69
N ILE A 66 5.24 -20.14 10.86
CA ILE A 66 6.51 -20.89 10.73
C ILE A 66 7.63 -19.94 10.30
N HIS A 67 7.38 -19.08 9.31
CA HIS A 67 8.35 -18.07 8.88
C HIS A 67 8.75 -17.13 10.02
N LEU A 68 7.81 -16.65 10.83
CA LEU A 68 8.11 -15.78 11.97
C LEU A 68 8.95 -16.49 13.05
N LEU A 69 8.68 -17.78 13.31
CA LEU A 69 9.50 -18.60 14.20
C LEU A 69 10.95 -18.68 13.68
N LEU A 70 11.12 -19.05 12.41
CA LEU A 70 12.44 -19.14 11.77
C LEU A 70 13.14 -17.79 11.75
N TYR A 71 12.42 -16.70 11.52
CA TYR A 71 12.94 -15.34 11.58
C TYR A 71 13.47 -15.02 12.98
N GLY A 72 12.69 -15.34 14.04
CA GLY A 72 13.10 -15.13 15.42
C GLY A 72 14.39 -15.89 15.77
N LEU A 73 14.46 -17.18 15.43
CA LEU A 73 15.63 -18.02 15.65
C LEU A 73 16.86 -17.49 14.89
N LEU A 74 16.71 -17.20 13.59
CA LEU A 74 17.78 -16.63 12.77
C LEU A 74 18.25 -15.30 13.33
N ARG A 75 17.34 -14.44 13.79
CA ARG A 75 17.66 -13.12 14.34
C ARG A 75 18.47 -13.24 15.63
N ILE A 76 18.15 -14.20 16.50
CA ILE A 76 18.95 -14.45 17.73
C ILE A 76 20.37 -14.86 17.34
N CYS A 77 20.53 -15.83 16.44
CA CYS A 77 21.84 -16.26 15.97
C CYS A 77 22.64 -15.11 15.33
N GLN A 78 21.96 -14.26 14.54
CA GLN A 78 22.57 -13.07 13.96
C GLN A 78 22.98 -12.06 14.99
N LEU A 79 22.15 -11.74 15.98
CA LEU A 79 22.51 -10.78 17.01
C LEU A 79 23.76 -11.21 17.77
N ILE A 80 23.89 -12.51 18.08
CA ILE A 80 25.09 -13.08 18.70
C ILE A 80 26.29 -12.94 17.76
N SER A 81 26.16 -13.39 16.50
CA SER A 81 27.23 -13.33 15.50
C SER A 81 27.70 -11.90 15.22
N LEU A 82 26.76 -10.95 15.07
CA LEU A 82 27.04 -9.54 14.81
C LEU A 82 27.69 -8.86 16.03
N ARG A 83 27.35 -9.26 17.26
CA ARG A 83 28.03 -8.77 18.47
C ARG A 83 29.47 -9.28 18.54
N ILE A 84 29.68 -10.58 18.31
CA ILE A 84 31.02 -11.18 18.30
C ILE A 84 31.90 -10.53 17.23
N ALA A 85 31.33 -10.22 16.06
CA ALA A 85 32.03 -9.54 14.96
C ALA A 85 32.19 -8.03 15.14
N GLY A 86 31.72 -7.42 16.25
CA GLY A 86 31.76 -5.97 16.47
C GLY A 86 30.80 -5.15 15.59
N ILE A 87 30.01 -5.80 14.74
CA ILE A 87 29.05 -5.16 13.83
C ILE A 87 27.91 -4.47 14.62
N GLN A 88 27.55 -4.99 15.79
CA GLN A 88 26.51 -4.35 16.61
C GLN A 88 26.88 -2.92 17.02
N SER A 89 28.13 -2.69 17.42
CA SER A 89 28.63 -1.35 17.76
C SER A 89 28.56 -0.41 16.56
N HIS A 90 28.86 -0.92 15.36
CA HIS A 90 28.71 -0.15 14.11
C HIS A 90 27.26 0.25 13.87
N LEU A 91 26.32 -0.70 14.00
CA LEU A 91 24.88 -0.41 13.86
C LEU A 91 24.39 0.64 14.86
N ASP A 92 24.91 0.65 16.08
CA ASP A 92 24.51 1.62 17.09
C ASP A 92 25.05 3.02 16.78
N ARG A 93 26.29 3.15 16.29
CA ARG A 93 26.82 4.42 15.75
C ARG A 93 26.07 4.92 14.51
N CYS A 94 25.66 4.00 13.63
CA CYS A 94 24.83 4.34 12.47
C CYS A 94 23.47 4.94 12.86
N LYS A 95 22.84 4.44 13.93
CA LYS A 95 21.53 4.95 14.39
C LYS A 95 21.59 6.39 14.89
N VAL A 96 22.70 6.78 15.51
CA VAL A 96 22.93 8.16 15.98
C VAL A 96 23.52 9.07 14.89
N GLY A 97 23.82 8.52 13.71
CA GLY A 97 24.26 9.29 12.54
C GLY A 97 25.77 9.51 12.43
N GLU A 98 26.58 8.89 13.30
CA GLU A 98 28.05 9.02 13.28
C GLU A 98 28.71 8.39 12.04
N GLU A 99 28.07 7.36 11.47
CA GLU A 99 28.66 6.50 10.43
C GLU A 99 27.86 6.56 9.12
N TYR A 100 27.54 7.77 8.63
CA TYR A 100 26.70 7.94 7.43
C TYR A 100 27.23 7.16 6.22
N GLU A 101 28.55 7.17 5.99
CA GLU A 101 29.15 6.56 4.80
C GLU A 101 28.95 5.04 4.70
N THR A 102 28.61 4.40 5.81
CA THR A 102 28.44 2.95 5.94
C THR A 102 27.19 2.61 6.74
N SER A 103 26.18 3.48 6.73
CA SER A 103 24.98 3.30 7.55
C SER A 103 23.93 2.38 6.92
N ALA A 104 24.01 2.11 5.62
CA ALA A 104 23.06 1.24 4.94
C ALA A 104 23.54 -0.22 4.97
N GLN A 105 22.75 -1.08 5.59
CA GLN A 105 23.02 -2.50 5.74
C GLN A 105 22.40 -3.29 4.58
N LEU A 106 23.24 -3.97 3.79
CA LEU A 106 22.78 -4.88 2.74
C LEU A 106 22.57 -6.28 3.31
N LEU A 107 21.37 -6.83 3.13
CA LEU A 107 20.96 -8.14 3.62
C LEU A 107 20.54 -9.04 2.46
N LYS A 108 21.10 -10.25 2.37
CA LYS A 108 20.70 -11.27 1.38
C LYS A 108 19.40 -11.93 1.83
N VAL A 109 18.40 -11.99 0.95
CA VAL A 109 17.11 -12.64 1.21
C VAL A 109 17.17 -14.12 0.83
N TRP A 110 16.85 -14.98 1.79
CA TRP A 110 16.76 -16.44 1.62
C TRP A 110 15.32 -16.90 1.42
N SER A 111 14.39 -16.28 2.15
CA SER A 111 12.96 -16.61 2.06
C SER A 111 12.11 -15.39 2.38
N ARG A 112 10.86 -15.42 1.93
CA ARG A 112 9.90 -14.32 1.97
C ARG A 112 8.54 -14.84 2.34
N SER A 113 7.89 -14.20 3.30
CA SER A 113 6.53 -14.56 3.69
C SER A 113 5.80 -13.35 4.26
N LYS A 114 4.53 -13.23 3.91
CA LYS A 114 3.61 -12.22 4.46
C LYS A 114 2.21 -12.83 4.57
N PRO A 115 1.41 -12.43 5.57
CA PRO A 115 0.13 -13.07 5.85
C PRO A 115 -0.91 -12.77 4.78
N THR A 116 -0.88 -11.56 4.20
CA THR A 116 -1.84 -11.15 3.16
C THR A 116 -1.16 -10.35 2.05
N PHE A 117 -1.86 -10.23 0.92
CA PHE A 117 -1.40 -9.45 -0.23
C PHE A 117 -1.12 -7.98 0.14
N PHE A 118 -1.99 -7.37 0.95
CA PHE A 118 -1.92 -5.95 1.35
C PHE A 118 -1.13 -5.70 2.64
N THR A 119 -0.45 -6.71 3.19
CA THR A 119 0.37 -6.48 4.39
C THR A 119 1.52 -5.54 4.06
N ILE A 120 1.64 -4.43 4.81
CA ILE A 120 2.80 -3.53 4.78
C ILE A 120 4.07 -4.35 5.01
N LEU A 121 5.10 -4.14 4.19
CA LEU A 121 6.32 -4.93 4.26
C LEU A 121 7.22 -4.43 5.39
N TYR A 122 7.73 -5.33 6.22
CA TYR A 122 8.72 -5.05 7.26
C TYR A 122 9.88 -6.02 7.11
N GLN A 123 11.02 -5.76 7.77
CA GLN A 123 12.18 -6.66 7.74
C GLN A 123 11.81 -8.10 8.11
N ARG A 124 10.90 -8.30 9.08
CA ARG A 124 10.42 -9.63 9.51
C ARG A 124 9.77 -10.49 8.42
N HIS A 125 9.37 -9.88 7.30
CA HIS A 125 8.80 -10.60 6.16
C HIS A 125 9.88 -11.23 5.27
N PHE A 126 11.17 -11.02 5.60
CA PHE A 126 12.31 -11.54 4.87
C PHE A 126 13.22 -12.32 5.83
N LEU A 127 13.39 -13.62 5.60
CA LEU A 127 14.52 -14.35 6.19
C LEU A 127 15.76 -13.89 5.44
N SER A 128 16.61 -13.11 6.11
CA SER A 128 17.75 -12.48 5.46
C SER A 128 18.99 -12.50 6.32
N THR A 129 20.18 -12.45 5.74
CA THR A 129 21.48 -12.41 6.44
C THR A 129 22.31 -11.21 6.04
N HIS A 130 23.07 -10.67 6.99
CA HIS A 130 24.01 -9.59 6.71
C HIS A 130 25.03 -9.97 5.64
N VAL A 131 25.29 -9.03 4.72
CA VAL A 131 26.32 -9.16 3.68
C VAL A 131 27.43 -8.15 3.94
N LYS A 132 27.09 -6.86 3.95
CA LYS A 132 28.02 -5.75 4.17
C LYS A 132 27.28 -4.46 4.49
N PHE A 133 28.03 -3.46 4.93
CA PHE A 133 27.59 -2.07 4.94
C PHE A 133 27.96 -1.38 3.63
N VAL A 134 27.13 -0.44 3.20
CA VAL A 134 27.31 0.38 1.99
C VAL A 134 26.89 1.82 2.26
N HIS A 135 27.30 2.72 1.38
CA HIS A 135 26.84 4.11 1.38
C HIS A 135 25.32 4.20 1.15
N PRO A 136 24.58 5.11 1.80
CA PRO A 136 23.15 5.33 1.55
C PRO A 136 22.79 5.60 0.08
N GLU A 137 23.68 6.23 -0.69
CA GLU A 137 23.49 6.42 -2.14
C GLU A 137 23.45 5.12 -2.94
N TYR A 138 23.91 3.98 -2.37
CA TYR A 138 23.66 2.67 -2.96
C TYR A 138 22.18 2.46 -3.26
N SER A 139 21.28 3.03 -2.44
CA SER A 139 19.83 2.99 -2.65
C SER A 139 19.33 3.70 -3.92
N LEU A 140 20.14 4.56 -4.53
CA LEU A 140 19.78 5.37 -5.69
C LEU A 140 20.00 4.66 -7.03
N GLN A 141 20.48 3.41 -7.02
CA GLN A 141 20.67 2.61 -8.23
C GLN A 141 19.34 2.33 -8.95
N LYS A 142 19.42 2.12 -10.26
CA LYS A 142 18.26 1.98 -11.17
C LYS A 142 17.18 1.01 -10.73
N HIS A 143 17.58 -0.15 -10.23
CA HIS A 143 16.67 -1.26 -9.92
C HIS A 143 16.20 -1.25 -8.45
N ILE A 144 16.76 -0.39 -7.60
CA ILE A 144 16.47 -0.38 -6.16
C ILE A 144 15.26 0.51 -5.89
N THR A 145 14.34 0.06 -5.04
CA THR A 145 13.10 0.78 -4.74
C THR A 145 12.81 0.86 -3.25
N LEU A 146 12.39 2.03 -2.77
CA LEU A 146 11.99 2.23 -1.38
C LEU A 146 10.69 1.48 -1.13
N MET A 147 10.67 0.61 -0.12
CA MET A 147 9.60 -0.36 0.12
C MET A 147 8.76 0.01 1.34
N THR A 148 9.41 0.34 2.47
CA THR A 148 8.72 0.78 3.69
C THR A 148 9.58 1.78 4.45
N VAL A 149 8.94 2.65 5.23
CA VAL A 149 9.61 3.58 6.14
C VAL A 149 8.93 3.54 7.51
N THR A 150 9.73 3.67 8.57
CA THR A 150 9.29 3.76 9.97
C THR A 150 9.97 4.96 10.64
N ASP A 151 9.72 5.19 11.93
CA ASP A 151 10.46 6.16 12.73
C ASP A 151 11.92 5.75 13.03
N LYS A 152 12.35 4.55 12.63
CA LYS A 152 13.70 4.02 12.93
C LYS A 152 14.52 3.76 11.69
N GLU A 153 13.90 3.24 10.65
CA GLU A 153 14.59 2.75 9.48
C GLU A 153 13.77 2.87 8.20
N ALA A 154 14.49 2.91 7.10
CA ALA A 154 13.97 2.79 5.74
C ALA A 154 14.46 1.47 5.14
N ILE A 155 13.56 0.74 4.48
CA ILE A 155 13.87 -0.55 3.85
C ILE A 155 13.64 -0.42 2.35
N PHE A 156 14.63 -0.84 1.56
CA PHE A 156 14.57 -0.87 0.11
C PHE A 156 14.58 -2.30 -0.40
N CYS A 157 13.85 -2.55 -1.48
CA CYS A 157 13.94 -3.76 -2.27
C CYS A 157 15.10 -3.64 -3.25
N VAL A 158 15.99 -4.62 -3.24
CA VAL A 158 17.10 -4.77 -4.18
C VAL A 158 16.84 -6.05 -4.99
N PRO A 159 16.18 -5.94 -6.17
CA PRO A 159 15.97 -7.09 -7.04
C PRO A 159 17.23 -7.42 -7.84
N SER A 160 17.20 -8.53 -8.58
CA SER A 160 18.19 -8.78 -9.63
C SER A 160 18.27 -7.60 -10.60
N SER A 161 19.46 -7.25 -11.08
CA SER A 161 19.65 -6.19 -12.09
C SER A 161 18.91 -6.45 -13.41
N LYS A 162 18.51 -7.70 -13.67
CA LYS A 162 17.72 -8.13 -14.84
C LYS A 162 16.22 -7.87 -14.69
N VAL A 163 15.76 -7.47 -13.50
CA VAL A 163 14.34 -7.25 -13.22
C VAL A 163 14.03 -5.77 -13.28
N ASP A 164 13.27 -5.39 -14.31
CA ASP A 164 12.57 -4.10 -14.30
C ASP A 164 11.33 -4.20 -13.40
N ILE A 165 11.49 -3.72 -12.17
CA ILE A 165 10.46 -3.76 -11.14
C ILE A 165 9.36 -2.70 -11.35
N LEU A 166 9.63 -1.67 -12.14
CA LEU A 166 8.71 -0.55 -12.39
C LEU A 166 7.84 -0.78 -13.63
N ASN A 167 8.12 -1.83 -14.40
CA ASN A 167 7.28 -2.22 -15.54
C ASN A 167 5.84 -2.50 -15.10
N VAL A 168 4.94 -1.53 -15.27
CA VAL A 168 3.54 -1.61 -14.80
C VAL A 168 2.74 -2.70 -15.52
N LYS A 169 3.14 -3.10 -16.74
CA LYS A 169 2.51 -4.20 -17.49
C LYS A 169 2.77 -5.56 -16.83
N LYS A 170 3.99 -5.76 -16.30
CA LYS A 170 4.39 -6.97 -15.56
C LYS A 170 4.01 -6.88 -14.09
N TRP A 171 4.14 -5.70 -13.51
CA TRP A 171 4.02 -5.41 -12.08
C TRP A 171 3.06 -4.25 -11.85
N PRO A 172 1.74 -4.47 -11.96
CA PRO A 172 0.75 -3.40 -11.76
C PRO A 172 0.75 -2.82 -10.33
N PHE A 173 1.39 -3.50 -9.38
CA PHE A 173 1.47 -3.12 -7.98
C PHE A 173 2.93 -3.20 -7.51
N LEU A 174 3.60 -2.06 -7.32
CA LEU A 174 5.01 -2.01 -6.96
C LEU A 174 5.30 -2.77 -5.67
N PHE A 175 4.49 -2.58 -4.63
CA PHE A 175 4.69 -3.28 -3.35
C PHE A 175 4.67 -4.81 -3.46
N HIS A 176 3.88 -5.34 -4.41
CA HIS A 176 3.83 -6.79 -4.64
C HIS A 176 5.07 -7.27 -5.39
N ALA A 177 5.53 -6.48 -6.37
CA ALA A 177 6.77 -6.75 -7.08
C ALA A 177 7.95 -6.73 -6.11
N GLN A 178 8.05 -5.70 -5.26
CA GLN A 178 9.08 -5.58 -4.22
C GLN A 178 9.19 -6.84 -3.36
N HIS A 179 8.06 -7.31 -2.83
CA HIS A 179 8.04 -8.57 -2.10
C HIS A 179 8.49 -9.75 -2.96
N LYS A 180 8.00 -9.88 -4.19
CA LYS A 180 8.27 -11.04 -5.06
C LYS A 180 9.67 -11.09 -5.67
N THR A 181 10.34 -9.94 -5.83
CA THR A 181 11.59 -9.85 -6.58
C THR A 181 12.79 -9.50 -5.73
N ALA A 182 12.62 -9.16 -4.44
CA ALA A 182 13.74 -8.89 -3.54
C ALA A 182 14.67 -10.09 -3.43
N GLU A 183 15.91 -9.94 -3.93
CA GLU A 183 17.05 -10.84 -3.71
C GLU A 183 17.89 -10.36 -2.54
N TYR A 184 17.95 -9.04 -2.37
CA TYR A 184 18.48 -8.39 -1.20
C TYR A 184 17.46 -7.36 -0.69
N ILE A 185 17.59 -7.00 0.57
CA ILE A 185 17.00 -5.78 1.12
C ILE A 185 18.11 -4.88 1.63
N LEU A 186 17.95 -3.58 1.45
CA LEU A 186 18.84 -2.58 2.03
C LEU A 186 18.08 -1.91 3.18
N VAL A 187 18.67 -1.92 4.38
CA VAL A 187 18.09 -1.30 5.57
C VAL A 187 18.99 -0.16 6.00
N MET A 188 18.48 1.05 6.15
CA MET A 188 19.28 2.18 6.66
C MET A 188 18.54 2.92 7.79
N PRO A 189 19.25 3.47 8.77
CA PRO A 189 18.66 4.32 9.81
C PRO A 189 17.89 5.50 9.21
N ILE A 190 16.82 5.92 9.87
CA ILE A 190 15.98 7.01 9.35
C ILE A 190 16.75 8.33 9.19
N GLN A 191 17.70 8.61 10.08
CA GLN A 191 18.55 9.80 9.99
C GLN A 191 19.41 9.79 8.70
N SER A 192 19.82 8.60 8.24
CA SER A 192 20.52 8.47 6.97
C SER A 192 19.61 8.68 5.77
N LEU A 193 18.34 8.24 5.83
CA LEU A 193 17.35 8.57 4.81
C LEU A 193 17.11 10.09 4.75
N ILE A 194 16.93 10.74 5.90
CA ILE A 194 16.72 12.18 5.99
C ILE A 194 17.92 12.95 5.42
N LYS A 195 19.15 12.58 5.80
CA LYS A 195 20.37 13.19 5.27
C LYS A 195 20.52 12.95 3.76
N LEU A 196 20.21 11.74 3.28
CA LEU A 196 20.19 11.45 1.85
C LEU A 196 19.16 12.33 1.12
N ALA A 197 17.95 12.45 1.66
CA ALA A 197 16.90 13.28 1.09
C ALA A 197 17.25 14.77 1.05
N SER A 198 17.93 15.29 2.09
CA SER A 198 18.35 16.70 2.11
C SER A 198 19.40 17.00 1.05
N VAL A 199 20.30 16.05 0.75
CA VAL A 199 21.29 16.19 -0.33
C VAL A 199 20.61 16.13 -1.71
N LEU A 200 19.59 15.27 -1.86
CA LEU A 200 18.88 15.11 -3.14
C LEU A 200 17.97 16.30 -3.48
N GLY A 201 17.39 16.95 -2.47
CA GLY A 201 16.41 18.01 -2.67
C GLY A 201 15.09 17.52 -3.28
N ASP A 202 14.30 18.46 -3.79
CA ASP A 202 13.05 18.15 -4.49
C ASP A 202 13.33 17.57 -5.89
N PRO A 203 12.45 16.69 -6.40
CA PRO A 203 12.62 16.14 -7.74
C PRO A 203 12.63 17.26 -8.79
N THR A 204 13.57 17.17 -9.73
CA THR A 204 13.70 18.13 -10.84
C THR A 204 12.75 17.82 -12.00
N ALA A 205 12.36 16.55 -12.16
CA ALA A 205 11.37 16.13 -13.14
C ALA A 205 9.96 16.61 -12.74
N LYS A 206 9.10 16.80 -13.73
CA LYS A 206 7.68 17.11 -13.49
C LYS A 206 7.02 15.91 -12.80
N VAL A 207 6.37 16.12 -11.67
CA VAL A 207 5.68 15.04 -10.94
C VAL A 207 4.17 15.19 -11.09
N ILE A 208 3.53 14.12 -11.52
CA ILE A 208 2.08 13.97 -11.57
C ILE A 208 1.68 12.95 -10.52
N TRP A 209 0.91 13.36 -9.52
CA TRP A 209 0.44 12.50 -8.44
C TRP A 209 -1.05 12.22 -8.60
N ILE A 210 -1.38 10.97 -8.92
CA ILE A 210 -2.75 10.51 -9.18
C ILE A 210 -3.31 9.87 -7.92
N HIS A 211 -4.27 10.54 -7.32
CA HIS A 211 -5.10 10.00 -6.24
C HIS A 211 -6.31 9.27 -6.83
N HIS A 212 -6.78 8.21 -6.17
CA HIS A 212 -7.90 7.44 -6.70
C HIS A 212 -8.65 6.64 -5.64
N THR A 213 -9.93 6.36 -5.88
CA THR A 213 -10.76 5.51 -4.99
C THR A 213 -10.42 4.04 -5.07
N GLY A 214 -9.64 3.64 -6.08
CA GLY A 214 -9.47 2.24 -6.43
C GLY A 214 -10.65 1.74 -7.25
N ARG A 215 -10.42 0.69 -8.04
CA ARG A 215 -11.44 0.13 -8.95
C ARG A 215 -12.05 1.17 -9.92
N CYS A 216 -11.36 2.27 -10.20
CA CYS A 216 -11.81 3.37 -11.06
C CYS A 216 -11.03 3.46 -12.38
N GLY A 217 -10.30 2.42 -12.77
CA GLY A 217 -9.49 2.43 -14.01
C GLY A 217 -8.06 2.96 -13.84
N SER A 218 -7.67 3.43 -12.65
CA SER A 218 -6.33 3.99 -12.38
C SER A 218 -5.15 3.10 -12.81
N THR A 219 -5.28 1.76 -12.76
CA THR A 219 -4.24 0.84 -13.28
C THR A 219 -4.08 0.91 -14.80
N ALA A 220 -5.18 1.07 -15.55
CA ALA A 220 -5.08 1.31 -16.99
C ALA A 220 -4.40 2.66 -17.27
N MET A 221 -4.66 3.68 -16.45
CA MET A 221 -4.08 5.02 -16.61
C MET A 221 -2.58 4.97 -16.36
N ALA A 222 -2.15 4.26 -15.32
CA ALA A 222 -0.74 4.03 -15.04
C ALA A 222 -0.03 3.31 -16.20
N GLN A 223 -0.69 2.37 -16.89
CA GLN A 223 -0.13 1.70 -18.06
C GLN A 223 -0.05 2.61 -19.29
N VAL A 224 -1.07 3.44 -19.50
CA VAL A 224 -1.04 4.49 -20.53
C VAL A 224 0.16 5.39 -20.30
N CYS A 225 0.33 5.94 -19.10
CA CYS A 225 1.46 6.78 -18.75
C CYS A 225 2.80 6.05 -18.92
N ASN A 226 2.89 4.78 -18.52
CA ASN A 226 4.12 3.98 -18.62
C ASN A 226 4.52 3.68 -20.07
N ALA A 227 3.58 3.73 -21.01
CA ALA A 227 3.86 3.47 -22.43
C ALA A 227 4.39 4.71 -23.17
N LEU A 228 4.23 5.90 -22.58
CA LEU A 228 4.69 7.15 -23.19
C LEU A 228 6.22 7.29 -23.08
N PRO A 229 6.89 7.85 -24.10
CA PRO A 229 8.31 8.13 -24.03
C PRO A 229 8.61 9.18 -22.95
N ASN A 230 9.76 9.07 -22.29
CA ASN A 230 10.24 9.97 -21.22
C ASN A 230 9.34 10.07 -19.98
N VAL A 231 8.32 9.22 -19.86
CA VAL A 231 7.45 9.12 -18.68
C VAL A 231 7.83 7.89 -17.87
N LEU A 232 8.10 8.09 -16.58
CA LEU A 232 8.17 6.98 -15.63
C LEU A 232 6.89 6.90 -14.82
N THR A 233 6.31 5.71 -14.74
CA THR A 233 5.20 5.46 -13.82
C THR A 233 5.62 4.63 -12.60
N ILE A 234 5.26 5.11 -11.41
CA ILE A 234 5.38 4.40 -10.13
C ILE A 234 3.97 4.02 -9.67
N SER A 235 3.60 2.75 -9.82
CA SER A 235 2.24 2.27 -9.51
C SER A 235 2.13 1.72 -8.09
N GLU A 236 1.33 2.39 -7.26
CA GLU A 236 0.99 2.04 -5.88
C GLU A 236 2.21 1.83 -4.97
N PRO A 237 3.08 2.86 -4.79
CA PRO A 237 4.11 2.80 -3.78
C PRO A 237 3.46 2.82 -2.37
N LEU A 238 3.77 1.81 -1.54
CA LEU A 238 3.23 1.71 -0.17
C LEU A 238 4.15 2.30 0.90
N ASN A 239 5.27 2.90 0.53
CA ASN A 239 6.21 3.49 1.48
C ASN A 239 5.58 4.66 2.28
N VAL A 240 4.90 5.60 1.63
CA VAL A 240 4.19 6.71 2.31
C VAL A 240 3.00 6.21 3.14
N PHE A 241 2.25 5.24 2.62
CA PHE A 241 1.18 4.56 3.37
C PHE A 241 1.68 3.85 4.62
N SER A 242 2.78 3.12 4.47
CA SER A 242 3.37 2.34 5.55
C SER A 242 3.81 3.24 6.70
N LEU A 243 4.31 4.42 6.36
CA LEU A 243 4.74 5.43 7.32
C LEU A 243 3.53 5.98 8.08
N ASP A 244 2.47 6.38 7.38
CA ASP A 244 1.22 6.85 8.01
C ASP A 244 0.65 5.81 8.98
N GLN A 245 0.45 4.59 8.49
CA GLN A 245 -0.09 3.50 9.30
C GLN A 245 0.78 3.19 10.51
N TYR A 246 2.10 3.27 10.36
CA TYR A 246 3.03 3.07 11.46
C TYR A 246 2.87 4.14 12.55
N PHE A 247 2.81 5.42 12.17
CA PHE A 247 2.67 6.53 13.12
C PHE A 247 1.29 6.54 13.78
N LYS A 248 0.21 6.34 13.02
CA LYS A 248 -1.15 6.21 13.57
C LYS A 248 -1.24 5.07 14.57
N TYR A 249 -0.70 3.89 14.24
CA TYR A 249 -0.72 2.75 15.15
C TYR A 249 0.12 2.99 16.41
N LYS A 250 1.28 3.63 16.28
CA LYS A 250 2.11 4.04 17.43
C LYS A 250 1.36 5.02 18.33
N HIS A 251 0.62 5.96 17.75
CA HIS A 251 -0.16 6.96 18.48
C HIS A 251 -1.37 6.33 19.20
N LEU A 252 -2.12 5.47 18.52
CA LEU A 252 -3.24 4.71 19.09
C LEU A 252 -2.81 3.83 20.27
N ARG A 253 -1.62 3.22 20.20
CA ARG A 253 -1.06 2.44 21.32
C ARG A 253 -0.76 3.29 22.56
N ASN A 254 -0.55 4.59 22.39
CA ASN A 254 -0.35 5.53 23.48
C ASN A 254 -1.68 6.09 24.01
N GLY A 255 -2.83 5.58 23.55
CA GLY A 255 -4.15 5.92 24.07
C GLY A 255 -4.79 7.18 23.47
N SER A 256 -4.13 7.83 22.51
CA SER A 256 -4.70 9.00 21.84
C SER A 256 -5.43 8.60 20.56
N LEU A 257 -6.64 9.12 20.40
CA LEU A 257 -7.52 8.87 19.24
C LEU A 257 -7.33 9.91 18.14
N ASP A 258 -6.91 11.12 18.50
CA ASP A 258 -6.71 12.22 17.58
C ASP A 258 -5.23 12.22 17.16
N TRP A 259 -4.95 11.62 15.99
CA TRP A 259 -3.61 11.66 15.42
C TRP A 259 -3.47 12.88 14.52
N GLU A 260 -2.53 13.74 14.86
CA GLU A 260 -2.07 14.84 14.00
C GLU A 260 -0.62 14.59 13.53
N PRO A 261 -0.28 14.95 12.29
CA PRO A 261 1.09 14.90 11.77
C PRO A 261 2.05 15.73 12.63
N THR A 262 3.07 15.09 13.21
CA THR A 262 4.15 15.81 13.92
C THR A 262 5.20 16.34 12.94
N GLU A 263 6.00 17.33 13.36
CA GLU A 263 7.14 17.80 12.54
C GLU A 263 8.11 16.67 12.14
N GLU A 264 8.36 15.73 13.05
CA GLU A 264 9.18 14.53 12.77
C GLU A 264 8.55 13.69 11.66
N TYR A 265 7.23 13.43 11.76
CA TYR A 265 6.51 12.69 10.73
C TYR A 265 6.58 13.40 9.38
N LEU A 266 6.31 14.71 9.33
CA LEU A 266 6.35 15.50 8.10
C LEU A 266 7.75 15.49 7.47
N LYS A 267 8.80 15.59 8.28
CA LYS A 267 10.19 15.49 7.83
C LYS A 267 10.51 14.12 7.23
N ILE A 268 10.07 13.04 7.87
CA ILE A 268 10.24 11.67 7.36
C ILE A 268 9.42 11.46 6.09
N TYR A 269 8.20 12.00 6.03
CA TYR A 269 7.32 11.93 4.88
C TYR A 269 7.94 12.62 3.66
N GLN A 270 8.38 13.88 3.82
CA GLN A 270 9.08 14.61 2.77
C GLN A 270 10.33 13.86 2.29
N SER A 271 11.11 13.32 3.24
CA SER A 271 12.33 12.55 2.93
C SER A 271 12.02 11.27 2.13
N THR A 272 10.92 10.60 2.48
CA THR A 272 10.42 9.40 1.79
C THR A 272 10.05 9.71 0.35
N VAL A 273 9.32 10.81 0.11
CA VAL A 273 8.91 11.24 -1.24
C VAL A 273 10.13 11.64 -2.07
N ARG A 274 11.04 12.47 -1.53
CA ARG A 274 12.27 12.86 -2.23
C ARG A 274 13.11 11.66 -2.64
N VAL A 275 13.42 10.75 -1.71
CA VAL A 275 14.24 9.56 -2.03
C VAL A 275 13.54 8.64 -3.02
N MET A 276 12.21 8.51 -2.95
CA MET A 276 11.43 7.77 -3.94
C MET A 276 11.56 8.36 -5.36
N LEU A 277 11.61 9.70 -5.46
CA LEU A 277 11.57 10.49 -6.70
C LEU A 277 12.91 11.09 -7.15
N SER A 278 14.03 10.79 -6.49
CA SER A 278 15.35 11.37 -6.83
C SER A 278 16.39 10.35 -7.34
N LYS A 279 15.94 9.19 -7.82
CA LYS A 279 16.83 8.10 -8.25
C LYS A 279 17.54 8.38 -9.58
N SER A 280 18.73 7.80 -9.73
CA SER A 280 19.61 8.00 -10.89
C SER A 280 18.99 7.70 -12.26
N TYR A 281 18.02 6.80 -12.33
CA TYR A 281 17.30 6.46 -13.56
C TYR A 281 16.14 7.41 -13.90
N LEU A 282 15.77 8.28 -12.96
CA LEU A 282 14.83 9.37 -13.21
C LEU A 282 15.48 10.49 -14.01
N LYS A 283 16.81 10.51 -14.12
CA LYS A 283 17.52 11.50 -14.93
C LYS A 283 17.17 11.45 -16.41
N SER A 284 16.65 10.32 -16.91
CA SER A 284 16.11 10.22 -18.28
C SER A 284 14.61 10.47 -18.38
N ALA A 285 13.89 10.52 -17.24
CA ALA A 285 12.46 10.77 -17.25
C ALA A 285 12.23 12.27 -17.09
N GLU A 286 11.52 12.87 -18.04
CA GLU A 286 11.07 14.25 -17.95
C GLU A 286 9.88 14.37 -17.00
N ILE A 287 9.11 13.28 -16.88
CA ILE A 287 7.88 13.22 -16.11
C ILE A 287 7.85 11.94 -15.27
N ILE A 288 7.44 12.09 -14.01
CA ILE A 288 7.19 10.99 -13.09
C ILE A 288 5.71 10.99 -12.73
N VAL A 289 5.02 9.91 -13.06
CA VAL A 289 3.63 9.66 -12.67
C VAL A 289 3.62 8.74 -11.47
N VAL A 290 3.14 9.23 -10.33
CA VAL A 290 2.90 8.43 -9.14
C VAL A 290 1.42 8.14 -9.05
N LYS A 291 1.04 6.88 -9.26
CA LYS A 291 -0.31 6.41 -8.96
C LYS A 291 -0.33 5.97 -7.50
N ALA A 292 -0.93 6.76 -6.61
CA ALA A 292 -1.05 6.43 -5.20
C ALA A 292 -1.90 5.17 -5.00
N ALA A 293 -1.69 4.39 -3.93
CA ALA A 293 -2.65 3.33 -3.62
C ALA A 293 -3.99 3.96 -3.13
N PRO A 294 -5.13 3.25 -3.19
CA PRO A 294 -6.39 3.82 -2.75
C PRO A 294 -6.36 4.29 -1.30
N ALA A 295 -5.77 3.48 -0.42
CA ALA A 295 -5.66 3.78 1.00
C ALA A 295 -4.76 5.00 1.28
N ASN A 296 -3.73 5.20 0.44
CA ASN A 296 -2.89 6.39 0.47
C ASN A 296 -3.67 7.65 0.11
N SER A 297 -4.61 7.54 -0.84
CA SER A 297 -5.32 8.71 -1.38
C SER A 297 -6.15 9.45 -0.32
N MET A 298 -6.53 8.77 0.77
CA MET A 298 -7.24 9.38 1.91
C MET A 298 -6.34 10.13 2.89
N VAL A 299 -5.04 9.86 2.86
CA VAL A 299 -4.08 10.38 3.84
C VAL A 299 -3.16 11.38 3.18
N ASP A 300 -2.63 10.99 2.03
CA ASP A 300 -1.56 11.70 1.34
C ASP A 300 -2.06 12.92 0.60
N LEU A 301 -3.36 13.03 0.31
CA LEU A 301 -3.87 14.10 -0.54
C LEU A 301 -3.55 15.49 0.04
N ASN A 302 -3.96 15.77 1.27
CA ASN A 302 -3.67 17.07 1.90
C ASN A 302 -2.16 17.28 2.07
N LEU A 303 -1.44 16.24 2.49
CA LEU A 303 0.00 16.31 2.75
C LEU A 303 0.82 16.56 1.48
N ILE A 304 0.48 15.93 0.35
CA ILE A 304 1.18 16.13 -0.91
C ILE A 304 0.90 17.54 -1.44
N VAL A 305 -0.34 18.05 -1.35
CA VAL A 305 -0.65 19.44 -1.69
C VAL A 305 0.19 20.42 -0.89
N GLU A 306 0.24 20.24 0.42
CA GLU A 306 0.93 21.16 1.33
C GLU A 306 2.45 21.10 1.19
N LEU A 307 3.01 19.88 1.19
CA LEU A 307 4.46 19.67 1.23
C LEU A 307 5.12 19.78 -0.16
N PHE A 308 4.36 19.57 -1.23
CA PHE A 308 4.86 19.57 -2.61
C PHE A 308 3.94 20.36 -3.56
N PRO A 309 3.77 21.68 -3.36
CA PRO A 309 2.84 22.49 -4.14
C PRO A 309 3.19 22.58 -5.64
N LYS A 310 4.40 22.18 -6.04
CA LYS A 310 4.83 22.11 -7.45
C LYS A 310 4.37 20.84 -8.16
N PHE A 311 3.85 19.85 -7.45
CA PHE A 311 3.36 18.61 -8.08
C PHE A 311 2.02 18.87 -8.74
N TYR A 312 1.86 18.37 -9.97
CA TYR A 312 0.56 18.25 -10.59
C TYR A 312 -0.21 17.16 -9.88
N GLN A 313 -1.40 17.47 -9.40
CA GLN A 313 -2.22 16.52 -8.66
C GLN A 313 -3.55 16.37 -9.36
N CYS A 314 -4.04 15.14 -9.46
CA CYS A 314 -5.39 14.90 -9.92
C CYS A 314 -6.04 13.78 -9.12
N PHE A 315 -7.36 13.80 -9.09
CA PHE A 315 -8.15 12.79 -8.44
C PHE A 315 -8.97 12.00 -9.46
N ASP A 316 -8.53 10.79 -9.77
CA ASP A 316 -9.28 9.83 -10.59
C ASP A 316 -10.35 9.12 -9.73
N ILE A 317 -11.38 9.87 -9.29
CA ILE A 317 -12.45 9.33 -8.39
C ILE A 317 -13.56 8.68 -9.18
N GLN A 318 -14.08 9.32 -10.22
CA GLN A 318 -15.53 9.30 -10.34
C GLN A 318 -15.96 8.09 -11.17
N ARG A 319 -16.11 6.97 -10.47
CA ARG A 319 -16.89 5.82 -10.87
C ARG A 319 -18.15 5.80 -10.03
N SER A 320 -19.30 5.44 -10.62
CA SER A 320 -20.55 5.36 -9.86
C SER A 320 -20.41 4.45 -8.64
N SER A 321 -21.02 4.82 -7.51
CA SER A 321 -20.95 4.08 -6.24
C SER A 321 -21.31 2.61 -6.43
N THR A 322 -22.36 2.34 -7.22
CA THR A 322 -22.79 0.99 -7.59
C THR A 322 -21.69 0.20 -8.30
N SER A 323 -21.03 0.80 -9.30
CA SER A 323 -19.97 0.14 -10.06
C SER A 323 -18.69 -0.06 -9.25
N PHE A 324 -18.34 0.91 -8.41
CA PHE A 324 -17.21 0.82 -7.49
C PHE A 324 -17.40 -0.34 -6.51
N ILE A 325 -18.52 -0.36 -5.78
CA ILE A 325 -18.77 -1.40 -4.76
C ILE A 325 -18.97 -2.77 -5.38
N ALA A 326 -19.68 -2.88 -6.51
CA ALA A 326 -19.75 -4.15 -7.22
C ALA A 326 -18.34 -4.67 -7.56
N SER A 327 -17.47 -3.81 -8.09
CA SER A 327 -16.09 -4.21 -8.38
C SER A 327 -15.27 -4.53 -7.13
N SER A 328 -15.48 -3.83 -6.03
CA SER A 328 -14.78 -4.06 -4.76
C SER A 328 -15.24 -5.34 -4.06
N MET A 329 -16.53 -5.68 -4.13
CA MET A 329 -17.04 -6.96 -3.65
C MET A 329 -16.59 -8.15 -4.49
N ILE A 330 -16.42 -7.98 -5.81
CA ILE A 330 -15.77 -9.03 -6.61
C ILE A 330 -14.31 -9.19 -6.18
N LEU A 331 -13.64 -8.08 -5.86
CA LEU A 331 -12.26 -8.08 -5.37
C LEU A 331 -12.12 -8.78 -4.01
N SER A 332 -13.01 -8.56 -3.04
CA SER A 332 -12.94 -9.19 -1.72
C SER A 332 -12.98 -10.72 -1.81
N ARG A 333 -13.70 -11.28 -2.79
CA ARG A 333 -13.74 -12.72 -3.04
C ARG A 333 -12.39 -13.31 -3.47
N PHE A 334 -11.45 -12.50 -3.94
CA PHE A 334 -10.08 -12.93 -4.22
C PHE A 334 -9.19 -12.93 -2.98
N PHE A 335 -9.62 -12.25 -1.91
CA PHE A 335 -8.90 -12.10 -0.66
C PHE A 335 -9.82 -12.34 0.54
N PRO A 336 -10.30 -13.57 0.74
CA PRO A 336 -11.20 -13.90 1.86
C PRO A 336 -10.60 -13.57 3.24
N ASN A 337 -9.30 -13.32 3.32
CA ASN A 337 -8.58 -13.01 4.55
C ASN A 337 -8.53 -11.51 4.86
N VAL A 338 -8.86 -10.67 3.88
CA VAL A 338 -8.97 -9.24 4.10
C VAL A 338 -10.32 -9.03 4.76
N LYS A 339 -10.33 -9.11 6.10
CA LYS A 339 -11.55 -8.87 6.87
C LYS A 339 -12.05 -7.46 6.52
N PRO A 340 -13.33 -7.28 6.17
CA PRO A 340 -13.89 -5.94 5.96
C PRO A 340 -13.73 -5.04 7.19
N HIS A 341 -13.57 -5.61 8.39
CA HIS A 341 -13.19 -4.89 9.61
C HIS A 341 -11.83 -4.16 9.51
N ALA A 342 -10.81 -4.76 8.87
CA ALA A 342 -9.54 -4.08 8.66
C ALA A 342 -9.70 -2.93 7.66
N THR A 343 -10.54 -3.12 6.63
CA THR A 343 -10.93 -2.05 5.72
C THR A 343 -11.66 -0.93 6.46
N LEU A 344 -12.61 -1.25 7.34
CA LEU A 344 -13.35 -0.28 8.16
C LEU A 344 -12.45 0.51 9.11
N GLN A 345 -11.54 -0.16 9.82
CA GLN A 345 -10.59 0.50 10.72
C GLN A 345 -9.59 1.39 9.98
N ASN A 346 -9.19 1.00 8.76
CA ASN A 346 -8.24 1.78 7.97
C ASN A 346 -8.89 2.92 7.19
N CYS A 347 -10.20 2.83 6.91
CA CYS A 347 -10.93 3.88 6.24
C CYS A 347 -11.46 4.88 7.26
N CYS A 348 -12.19 4.41 8.28
CA CYS A 348 -12.96 5.28 9.15
C CYS A 348 -12.12 5.84 10.29
N ASN A 349 -11.89 7.16 10.25
CA ASN A 349 -11.22 7.87 11.35
C ASN A 349 -12.09 7.98 12.61
N ASP A 350 -13.41 7.75 12.52
CA ASP A 350 -14.32 7.81 13.68
C ASP A 350 -14.55 6.41 14.28
N LYS A 351 -13.78 6.10 15.33
CA LYS A 351 -13.90 4.83 16.05
C LYS A 351 -15.28 4.62 16.68
N LYS A 352 -15.95 5.67 17.17
CA LYS A 352 -17.32 5.56 17.74
C LYS A 352 -18.30 5.14 16.66
N HIS A 353 -18.08 5.63 15.44
CA HIS A 353 -18.86 5.24 14.29
C HIS A 353 -18.62 3.77 13.89
N VAL A 354 -17.36 3.31 13.89
CA VAL A 354 -17.02 1.89 13.67
C VAL A 354 -17.60 0.99 14.76
N GLU A 355 -17.54 1.40 16.02
CA GLU A 355 -18.12 0.64 17.15
C GLU A 355 -19.65 0.57 17.07
N TRP A 356 -20.32 1.67 16.71
CA TRP A 356 -21.76 1.70 16.45
C TRP A 356 -22.17 0.75 15.31
N LEU A 357 -21.36 0.70 14.25
CA LEU A 357 -21.50 -0.19 13.11
C LEU A 357 -21.42 -1.66 13.49
N LEU A 358 -20.38 -2.01 14.25
CA LEU A 358 -20.12 -3.37 14.69
C LEU A 358 -21.10 -3.82 15.78
N GLY A 359 -21.77 -2.89 16.48
CA GLY A 359 -22.80 -3.20 17.46
C GLY A 359 -24.14 -3.69 16.87
N LYS A 360 -24.36 -3.58 15.55
CA LYS A 360 -25.62 -3.97 14.90
C LYS A 360 -25.55 -5.38 14.30
N SER A 361 -26.38 -6.30 14.79
CA SER A 361 -26.43 -7.70 14.34
C SER A 361 -26.74 -7.86 12.84
N SER A 362 -27.56 -6.98 12.25
CA SER A 362 -27.86 -6.99 10.81
C SER A 362 -26.67 -6.62 9.92
N VAL A 363 -25.63 -5.95 10.46
CA VAL A 363 -24.43 -5.53 9.74
C VAL A 363 -23.45 -6.69 9.53
N HIS A 364 -23.55 -7.76 10.32
CA HIS A 364 -22.59 -8.86 10.29
C HIS A 364 -22.67 -9.68 8.99
N ASN A 365 -23.88 -9.80 8.41
CA ASN A 365 -24.07 -10.54 7.15
C ASN A 365 -23.64 -9.76 5.90
N HIS A 366 -23.46 -8.44 6.02
CA HIS A 366 -23.18 -7.55 4.90
C HIS A 366 -21.97 -6.63 5.15
N THR A 367 -21.07 -7.04 6.04
CA THR A 367 -19.94 -6.21 6.48
C THR A 367 -19.05 -5.78 5.32
N GLU A 368 -18.87 -6.63 4.30
CA GLU A 368 -18.10 -6.27 3.09
C GLU A 368 -18.76 -5.15 2.28
N PHE A 369 -20.06 -5.27 2.00
CA PHE A 369 -20.81 -4.25 1.28
C PHE A 369 -20.74 -2.90 2.02
N ILE A 370 -21.03 -2.92 3.32
CA ILE A 370 -21.00 -1.71 4.15
C ILE A 370 -19.58 -1.12 4.22
N ALA A 371 -18.55 -1.94 4.37
CA ALA A 371 -17.17 -1.47 4.39
C ALA A 371 -16.78 -0.73 3.11
N PHE A 372 -17.21 -1.23 1.94
CA PHE A 372 -16.94 -0.55 0.68
C PHE A 372 -17.81 0.68 0.46
N VAL A 373 -19.05 0.71 0.97
CA VAL A 373 -19.87 1.94 1.01
C VAL A 373 -19.15 3.03 1.80
N ILE A 374 -18.74 2.73 3.03
CA ILE A 374 -18.08 3.69 3.90
C ILE A 374 -16.77 4.17 3.27
N SER A 375 -15.94 3.25 2.79
CA SER A 375 -14.69 3.59 2.10
C SER A 375 -14.94 4.53 0.91
N TRP A 376 -15.94 4.26 0.07
CA TRP A 376 -16.29 5.15 -1.04
C TRP A 376 -16.75 6.52 -0.57
N CYS A 377 -17.66 6.58 0.40
CA CYS A 377 -18.20 7.83 0.92
C CYS A 377 -17.11 8.68 1.57
N GLU A 378 -16.22 8.06 2.34
CA GLU A 378 -15.13 8.73 3.04
C GLU A 378 -14.09 9.29 2.08
N MET A 379 -13.71 8.54 1.05
CA MET A 379 -12.82 9.05 -0.01
C MET A 379 -13.43 10.26 -0.73
N CYS A 380 -14.71 10.19 -1.09
CA CYS A 380 -15.40 11.31 -1.75
C CYS A 380 -15.51 12.52 -0.81
N SER A 381 -15.90 12.30 0.44
CA SER A 381 -16.04 13.36 1.44
C SER A 381 -14.70 14.02 1.76
N HIS A 382 -13.62 13.23 1.87
CA HIS A 382 -12.28 13.77 2.11
C HIS A 382 -11.83 14.68 0.97
N TYR A 383 -12.04 14.26 -0.28
CA TYR A 383 -11.77 15.11 -1.44
C TYR A 383 -12.63 16.38 -1.47
N MET A 384 -13.93 16.28 -1.16
CA MET A 384 -14.80 17.46 -1.07
C MET A 384 -14.31 18.45 -0.01
N LYS A 385 -13.95 17.96 1.18
CA LYS A 385 -13.38 18.78 2.26
C LYS A 385 -12.07 19.45 1.84
N LEU A 386 -11.21 18.75 1.10
CA LEU A 386 -10.02 19.37 0.51
C LEU A 386 -10.41 20.52 -0.42
N CYS A 387 -11.37 20.30 -1.33
CA CYS A 387 -11.81 21.35 -2.25
C CYS A 387 -12.41 22.56 -1.53
N GLU A 388 -13.02 22.36 -0.36
CA GLU A 388 -13.56 23.42 0.49
C GLU A 388 -12.48 24.14 1.31
N SER A 389 -11.45 23.41 1.78
CA SER A 389 -10.43 23.95 2.68
C SER A 389 -9.27 24.64 1.96
N LEU A 390 -8.97 24.23 0.73
CA LEU A 390 -7.85 24.78 0.00
C LEU A 390 -8.17 26.17 -0.58
N THR A 391 -7.33 27.13 -0.23
CA THR A 391 -7.09 28.35 -1.01
C THR A 391 -6.34 28.08 -2.32
N HIS A 392 -5.84 26.85 -2.50
CA HIS A 392 -5.15 26.40 -3.71
C HIS A 392 -6.17 25.80 -4.71
N PRO A 393 -6.39 26.45 -5.86
CA PRO A 393 -7.30 25.93 -6.86
C PRO A 393 -6.64 24.76 -7.60
N ASN A 394 -7.44 23.75 -7.95
CA ASN A 394 -7.18 22.78 -9.02
C ASN A 394 -6.44 21.48 -8.67
N VAL A 395 -6.97 20.68 -7.73
CA VAL A 395 -6.84 19.21 -7.86
C VAL A 395 -8.06 18.72 -8.66
N PRO A 396 -8.02 18.68 -10.00
CA PRO A 396 -9.17 18.28 -10.80
C PRO A 396 -9.53 16.82 -10.57
N ALA A 397 -10.83 16.56 -10.58
CA ALA A 397 -11.37 15.22 -10.58
C ALA A 397 -11.63 14.73 -12.01
N PHE A 398 -11.42 13.45 -12.23
CA PHE A 398 -11.74 12.79 -13.50
C PHE A 398 -12.80 11.72 -13.31
N LYS A 399 -13.70 11.60 -14.30
CA LYS A 399 -14.76 10.61 -14.32
C LYS A 399 -14.38 9.41 -15.20
N TYR A 400 -14.39 8.23 -14.58
CA TYR A 400 -14.11 6.97 -15.26
C TYR A 400 -15.11 6.74 -16.40
N GLU A 401 -16.39 7.05 -16.19
CA GLU A 401 -17.38 6.88 -17.27
C GLU A 401 -17.13 7.81 -18.47
N HIS A 402 -16.50 8.98 -18.28
CA HIS A 402 -16.13 9.85 -19.41
C HIS A 402 -14.96 9.27 -20.20
N TRP A 403 -13.99 8.67 -19.52
CA TRP A 403 -12.91 7.95 -20.19
C TRP A 403 -13.45 6.77 -21.00
N GLN A 404 -14.43 6.03 -20.46
CA GLN A 404 -15.04 4.91 -21.19
C GLN A 404 -15.84 5.36 -22.41
N SER A 405 -16.55 6.49 -22.35
CA SER A 405 -17.43 6.95 -23.43
C SER A 405 -16.71 7.76 -24.50
N ASN A 406 -15.67 8.52 -24.14
CA ASN A 406 -14.88 9.33 -25.07
C ASN A 406 -13.40 9.38 -24.63
N PRO A 407 -12.64 8.29 -24.86
CA PRO A 407 -11.26 8.19 -24.41
C PRO A 407 -10.36 9.28 -25.00
N ASP A 408 -10.54 9.63 -26.28
CA ASP A 408 -9.70 10.62 -26.97
C ASP A 408 -9.78 11.99 -26.30
N LYS A 409 -11.01 12.47 -26.06
CA LYS A 409 -11.24 13.77 -25.40
C LYS A 409 -10.82 13.77 -23.94
N TYR A 410 -11.01 12.65 -23.23
CA TYR A 410 -10.51 12.50 -21.86
C TYR A 410 -8.98 12.64 -21.83
N LEU A 411 -8.28 11.97 -22.74
CA LEU A 411 -6.82 12.01 -22.83
C LEU A 411 -6.32 13.40 -23.21
N GLU A 412 -6.92 14.04 -24.20
CA GLU A 412 -6.61 15.43 -24.57
C GLU A 412 -6.67 16.36 -23.34
N THR A 413 -7.73 16.20 -22.55
CA THR A 413 -7.95 17.01 -21.35
C THR A 413 -6.96 16.69 -20.24
N PHE A 414 -6.69 15.40 -19.98
CA PHE A 414 -5.70 14.97 -19.00
C PHE A 414 -4.30 15.47 -19.37
N PHE A 415 -3.91 15.33 -20.64
CA PHE A 415 -2.61 15.75 -21.16
C PHE A 415 -2.47 17.28 -21.08
N LYS A 416 -3.48 18.04 -21.51
CA LYS A 416 -3.50 19.50 -21.38
C LYS A 416 -3.34 19.95 -19.93
N LEU A 417 -4.04 19.30 -19.00
CA LEU A 417 -3.97 19.64 -17.58
C LEU A 417 -2.58 19.44 -16.99
N VAL A 418 -1.93 18.32 -17.32
CA VAL A 418 -0.58 18.01 -16.81
C VAL A 418 0.52 18.63 -17.67
N ASP A 419 0.14 19.50 -18.62
CA ASP A 419 1.02 20.19 -19.54
C ASP A 419 1.92 19.19 -20.29
N LEU A 420 1.25 18.25 -20.96
CA LEU A 420 1.79 17.22 -21.82
C LEU A 420 1.26 17.38 -23.24
N GLU A 421 2.15 17.39 -24.23
CA GLU A 421 1.73 17.41 -25.63
C GLU A 421 1.15 16.05 -26.05
N LEU A 422 -0.07 16.05 -26.58
CA LEU A 422 -0.71 14.86 -27.14
C LEU A 422 -0.49 14.86 -28.66
N THR A 423 0.60 14.24 -29.10
CA THR A 423 0.87 14.00 -30.52
C THR A 423 0.03 12.82 -31.03
N ASP A 424 -0.17 12.72 -32.34
CA ASP A 424 -0.88 11.57 -32.96
C ASP A 424 -0.22 10.23 -32.60
N GLU A 425 1.12 10.20 -32.55
CA GLU A 425 1.89 9.02 -32.13
C GLU A 425 1.56 8.62 -30.68
N ARG A 426 1.57 9.59 -29.75
CA ARG A 426 1.23 9.34 -28.34
C ARG A 426 -0.22 8.88 -28.21
N LEU A 427 -1.15 9.51 -28.93
CA LEU A 427 -2.55 9.11 -28.94
C LEU A 427 -2.72 7.66 -29.43
N GLN A 428 -2.00 7.26 -30.47
CA GLN A 428 -2.04 5.89 -30.96
C GLN A 428 -1.48 4.89 -29.94
N ILE A 429 -0.34 5.19 -29.30
CA ILE A 429 0.23 4.38 -28.21
C ILE A 429 -0.80 4.19 -27.10
N VAL A 430 -1.48 5.27 -26.70
CA VAL A 430 -2.52 5.20 -25.67
C VAL A 430 -3.66 4.29 -26.10
N LYS A 431 -4.19 4.45 -27.32
CA LYS A 431 -5.27 3.61 -27.85
C LYS A 431 -4.91 2.13 -27.83
N ASP A 432 -3.68 1.80 -28.23
CA ASP A 432 -3.20 0.41 -28.23
C ASP A 432 -3.17 -0.18 -26.82
N VAL A 433 -2.70 0.58 -25.83
CA VAL A 433 -2.69 0.15 -24.42
C VAL A 433 -4.10 -0.02 -23.87
N LEU A 434 -5.05 0.87 -24.20
CA LEU A 434 -6.44 0.80 -23.73
C LEU A 434 -7.20 -0.41 -24.27
N ASN A 435 -6.82 -0.91 -25.45
CA ASN A 435 -7.37 -2.12 -26.03
C ASN A 435 -6.90 -3.39 -25.31
N GLU A 436 -5.81 -3.32 -24.55
CA GLU A 436 -5.36 -4.43 -23.70
C GLU A 436 -6.09 -4.46 -22.35
N ASP A 437 -6.31 -5.67 -21.81
CA ASP A 437 -6.70 -5.80 -20.40
C ASP A 437 -5.49 -5.48 -19.52
N SER A 438 -5.54 -4.31 -18.86
CA SER A 438 -4.48 -3.82 -17.98
C SER A 438 -4.16 -4.75 -16.82
N GLN A 439 -5.02 -5.71 -16.53
CA GLN A 439 -4.87 -6.67 -15.46
C GLN A 439 -4.82 -8.12 -15.97
N LYS A 440 -4.58 -8.35 -17.28
CA LYS A 440 -4.61 -9.68 -17.93
C LYS A 440 -3.79 -10.76 -17.21
N ASN A 441 -2.61 -10.39 -16.71
CA ASN A 441 -1.68 -11.30 -16.04
C ASN A 441 -1.89 -11.40 -14.52
N SER A 442 -2.93 -10.77 -13.99
CA SER A 442 -3.22 -10.75 -12.55
C SER A 442 -4.45 -11.60 -12.23
N MET A 443 -4.76 -11.69 -10.93
CA MET A 443 -6.04 -12.26 -10.49
C MET A 443 -7.24 -11.33 -10.74
N PHE A 444 -7.00 -10.11 -11.24
CA PHE A 444 -8.02 -9.08 -11.48
C PHE A 444 -8.34 -8.87 -12.96
N SER A 445 -7.95 -9.79 -13.86
CA SER A 445 -8.29 -9.68 -15.28
C SER A 445 -9.80 -9.55 -15.47
N ARG A 446 -10.23 -8.80 -16.51
CA ARG A 446 -11.64 -8.59 -16.84
C ARG A 446 -12.40 -9.90 -16.97
N GLU A 447 -11.76 -10.91 -17.56
CA GLU A 447 -12.30 -12.27 -17.70
C GLU A 447 -12.60 -12.92 -16.33
N LYS A 448 -11.63 -12.96 -15.42
CA LYS A 448 -11.78 -13.57 -14.08
C LYS A 448 -12.80 -12.82 -13.22
N VAL A 449 -12.89 -11.49 -13.39
CA VAL A 449 -13.88 -10.65 -12.70
C VAL A 449 -15.29 -10.94 -13.22
N LYS A 450 -15.48 -11.02 -14.55
CA LYS A 450 -16.79 -11.33 -15.16
C LYS A 450 -17.36 -12.67 -14.72
N GLN A 451 -16.51 -13.69 -14.60
CA GLN A 451 -16.93 -15.05 -14.21
C GLN A 451 -17.52 -15.14 -12.79
N ARG A 452 -17.22 -14.19 -11.88
CA ARG A 452 -17.63 -14.29 -10.48
C ARG A 452 -18.98 -13.64 -10.17
N GLY A 453 -19.38 -12.62 -10.93
CA GLY A 453 -20.57 -11.80 -10.67
C GLY A 453 -20.62 -11.22 -9.25
N VAL A 454 -21.55 -10.31 -8.99
CA VAL A 454 -21.92 -9.96 -7.60
C VAL A 454 -23.34 -9.44 -7.61
N GLU A 455 -24.13 -9.91 -6.65
CA GLU A 455 -25.43 -9.34 -6.36
C GLU A 455 -25.27 -8.32 -5.23
N ILE A 456 -25.73 -7.10 -5.47
CA ILE A 456 -25.78 -6.06 -4.45
C ILE A 456 -26.97 -6.36 -3.53
N PRO A 457 -26.77 -6.49 -2.21
CA PRO A 457 -27.86 -6.75 -1.27
C PRO A 457 -28.88 -5.60 -1.29
N LYS A 458 -30.06 -5.83 -1.89
CA LYS A 458 -31.10 -4.79 -2.07
C LYS A 458 -31.63 -4.30 -0.73
N ASP A 459 -31.72 -5.19 0.24
CA ASP A 459 -32.11 -4.89 1.62
C ASP A 459 -31.13 -3.95 2.32
N MET A 460 -29.88 -3.81 1.84
CA MET A 460 -28.87 -2.93 2.42
C MET A 460 -28.77 -1.54 1.76
N ILE A 461 -29.57 -1.26 0.73
CA ILE A 461 -29.55 0.04 0.03
C ILE A 461 -29.92 1.18 0.98
N HIS A 462 -30.85 0.97 1.91
CA HIS A 462 -31.24 1.99 2.90
C HIS A 462 -30.08 2.35 3.84
N VAL A 463 -29.23 1.38 4.20
CA VAL A 463 -28.00 1.61 4.96
C VAL A 463 -27.01 2.44 4.12
N ALA A 464 -26.81 2.09 2.86
CA ALA A 464 -25.93 2.84 1.97
C ALA A 464 -26.39 4.30 1.75
N ASN A 465 -27.71 4.52 1.65
CA ASN A 465 -28.29 5.87 1.59
C ASN A 465 -28.11 6.64 2.90
N SER A 466 -28.18 5.96 4.05
CA SER A 466 -27.93 6.59 5.35
C SER A 466 -26.48 7.06 5.47
N TYR A 467 -25.54 6.27 4.93
CA TYR A 467 -24.13 6.65 4.82
C TYR A 467 -23.91 7.83 3.89
N SER A 468 -24.48 7.75 2.70
CA SER A 468 -24.35 8.84 1.73
C SER A 468 -24.88 10.15 2.32
N LYS A 469 -26.04 10.11 3.00
CA LYS A 469 -26.58 11.27 3.73
C LYS A 469 -25.63 11.79 4.82
N PHE A 470 -25.02 10.90 5.61
CA PHE A 470 -24.07 11.29 6.67
C PHE A 470 -22.86 12.03 6.11
N TYR A 471 -22.34 11.60 4.96
CA TYR A 471 -21.21 12.24 4.28
C TYR A 471 -21.61 13.36 3.30
N HIS A 472 -22.88 13.77 3.29
CA HIS A 472 -23.43 14.78 2.36
C HIS A 472 -23.27 14.43 0.86
N LEU A 473 -23.39 13.13 0.54
CA LEU A 473 -23.33 12.59 -0.82
C LEU A 473 -24.73 12.20 -1.34
N PRO A 474 -24.92 12.13 -2.68
CA PRO A 474 -26.18 11.70 -3.28
C PRO A 474 -26.58 10.27 -2.89
N LYS A 475 -27.85 9.92 -3.12
CA LYS A 475 -28.30 8.58 -2.79
C LYS A 475 -27.60 7.56 -3.68
N TRP A 476 -27.57 6.33 -3.18
CA TRP A 476 -27.06 5.17 -3.87
C TRP A 476 -27.58 5.07 -5.31
N GLY A 477 -26.65 4.93 -6.27
CA GLY A 477 -26.97 4.77 -7.68
C GLY A 477 -27.33 6.06 -8.41
N GLU A 478 -27.52 7.19 -7.71
CA GLU A 478 -27.70 8.48 -8.37
C GLU A 478 -26.40 8.92 -9.03
N SER A 479 -26.51 9.63 -10.16
CA SER A 479 -25.34 10.25 -10.79
C SER A 479 -24.81 11.34 -9.88
N PHE A 480 -23.55 11.21 -9.48
CA PHE A 480 -22.86 12.17 -8.64
C PHE A 480 -21.61 12.65 -9.35
N THR A 481 -21.37 13.97 -9.34
CA THR A 481 -20.17 14.62 -9.86
C THR A 481 -19.49 15.39 -8.75
N LEU A 482 -18.21 15.13 -8.55
CA LEU A 482 -17.44 15.82 -7.52
C LEU A 482 -17.16 17.27 -7.90
N PRO A 483 -16.87 18.14 -6.91
CA PRO A 483 -16.26 19.43 -7.16
C PRO A 483 -15.02 19.29 -8.06
N ASN A 484 -14.76 20.29 -8.89
CA ASN A 484 -13.60 20.31 -9.82
C ASN A 484 -13.52 19.10 -10.76
N THR A 485 -14.62 18.35 -10.96
CA THR A 485 -14.64 17.32 -12.01
C THR A 485 -14.54 17.97 -13.37
N VAL A 486 -13.62 17.47 -14.18
CA VAL A 486 -13.52 17.86 -15.58
C VAL A 486 -14.66 17.21 -16.38
N THR A 487 -15.74 17.96 -16.60
CA THR A 487 -16.97 17.49 -17.26
C THR A 487 -16.93 17.64 -18.78
N SER A 488 -16.08 18.53 -19.30
CA SER A 488 -15.66 18.70 -20.69
C SER A 488 -14.57 19.79 -20.71
N PRO A 489 -13.58 19.79 -21.62
CA PRO A 489 -12.90 21.02 -22.02
C PRO A 489 -13.90 22.07 -22.50
#